data_AF-A0A1E1VZ61-F1
#
_entry.id   AF-A0A1E1VZ61-F1
#
_cell.length_a   1.000
_cell.length_b   1.000
_cell.length_c   1.000
_cell.angle_alpha   90.00
_cell.angle_beta   90.00
_cell.angle_gamma   90.00
#
_symmetry.space_group_name_H-M   'P 1'
#
loop_
_entity.id
_entity.type
_entity.pdbx_description
1 polymer ?
#
loop_
_entity_poly.entity_id
_entity_poly.type
_entity_poly.pdbx_seq_one_letter_code
_entity_poly.pdbx_strand_id
1 'polypeptide(L)'
;RTARHNYLQILLHLQYYKEEAFTKVETWNVFAKKLAKILEIDWSERDEDTGLIIERILILIRNVLHVPADLDRERRPENDASVHDQVLWALNQSGILDIILYMSSENEKQYFMHILEIITHLLREQNPSSLADAALQRSVDEKLRDEQELLSIRLAENTQRLNKIKQYSATRHSRFGGTYVVQNMKSISDNEIICLKPLNKISNLDFNGSKKSKLVKPKNRRPVESGILERRSAFAIRLFLKEFCIEFLNGSYNPLMHYVKDVLVRNIAQQNDESYYLWAVKFF
;
A
#
# COMPACT_ATOMS: atom_id res chain seq x y z
N ARG A 1 -4.06 -26.99 7.63
CA ARG A 1 -3.27 -26.69 6.40
C ARG A 1 -4.18 -26.27 5.25
N THR A 2 -5.37 -26.84 5.10
CA THR A 2 -6.36 -26.57 4.04
C THR A 2 -6.93 -25.14 4.08
N ALA A 3 -7.30 -24.61 5.25
CA ALA A 3 -7.91 -23.27 5.35
C ALA A 3 -7.02 -22.12 4.82
N ARG A 4 -5.71 -22.14 5.14
CA ARG A 4 -4.76 -21.15 4.61
C ARG A 4 -4.61 -21.26 3.09
N HIS A 5 -4.57 -22.48 2.57
CA HIS A 5 -4.50 -22.70 1.14
C HIS A 5 -5.75 -22.15 0.43
N ASN A 6 -6.93 -22.48 0.94
CA ASN A 6 -8.20 -21.99 0.40
C ASN A 6 -8.28 -20.45 0.46
N TYR A 7 -7.84 -19.83 1.56
CA TYR A 7 -7.77 -18.38 1.67
C TYR A 7 -6.87 -17.77 0.59
N LEU A 8 -5.68 -18.32 0.38
CA LEU A 8 -4.76 -17.82 -0.66
C LEU A 8 -5.31 -18.03 -2.07
N GLN A 9 -6.03 -19.12 -2.33
CA GLN A 9 -6.71 -19.34 -3.61
C GLN A 9 -7.83 -18.33 -3.84
N ILE A 10 -8.68 -18.07 -2.84
CA ILE A 10 -9.72 -17.04 -2.91
C ILE A 10 -9.09 -15.66 -3.16
N LEU A 11 -8.01 -15.33 -2.44
CA LEU A 11 -7.30 -14.06 -2.62
C LEU A 11 -6.78 -13.91 -4.05
N LEU A 12 -6.20 -14.97 -4.63
CA LEU A 12 -5.72 -14.98 -6.01
C LEU A 12 -6.87 -14.74 -7.00
N HIS A 13 -8.03 -15.36 -6.79
CA HIS A 13 -9.21 -15.09 -7.62
C HIS A 13 -9.69 -13.64 -7.51
N LEU A 14 -9.72 -13.07 -6.30
CA LEU A 14 -10.09 -11.67 -6.08
C LEU A 14 -9.13 -10.70 -6.78
N GLN A 15 -7.83 -10.97 -6.71
CA GLN A 15 -6.81 -10.19 -7.40
C GLN A 15 -6.97 -10.27 -8.91
N TYR A 16 -7.25 -11.47 -9.45
CA TYR A 16 -7.54 -11.67 -10.86
C TYR A 16 -8.79 -10.89 -11.31
N TYR A 17 -9.88 -10.93 -10.53
CA TYR A 17 -11.08 -10.16 -10.85
C TYR A 17 -10.81 -8.66 -10.87
N LYS A 18 -10.05 -8.14 -9.89
CA LYS A 18 -9.66 -6.73 -9.84
C LYS A 18 -8.88 -6.32 -11.10
N GLU A 19 -7.87 -7.11 -11.47
CA GLU A 19 -6.99 -6.82 -12.61
C GLU A 19 -7.72 -6.93 -13.96
N GLU A 20 -8.51 -7.97 -14.17
CA GLU A 20 -9.10 -8.26 -15.48
C GLU A 20 -10.40 -7.50 -15.78
N ALA A 21 -11.23 -7.27 -14.75
CA ALA A 21 -12.57 -6.70 -14.93
C ALA A 21 -12.65 -5.23 -14.49
N PHE A 22 -11.95 -4.85 -13.43
CA PHE A 22 -12.15 -3.56 -12.76
C PHE A 22 -11.07 -2.51 -13.04
N THR A 23 -10.04 -2.85 -13.83
CA THR A 23 -9.13 -1.87 -14.44
C THR A 23 -9.74 -1.17 -15.66
N LYS A 24 -10.85 -1.70 -16.19
CA LYS A 24 -11.53 -1.24 -17.41
C LYS A 24 -12.56 -0.17 -17.09
N VAL A 25 -12.48 0.97 -17.77
CA VAL A 25 -13.40 2.12 -17.59
C VAL A 25 -14.83 1.74 -17.95
N GLU A 26 -15.00 0.88 -18.95
CA GLU A 26 -16.30 0.43 -19.46
C GLU A 26 -17.12 -0.27 -18.38
N THR A 27 -16.46 -1.05 -17.52
CA THR A 27 -17.11 -1.72 -16.39
C THR A 27 -17.69 -0.69 -15.42
N TRP A 28 -16.92 0.34 -15.10
CA TRP A 28 -17.35 1.40 -14.18
C TRP A 28 -18.42 2.33 -14.78
N ASN A 29 -18.37 2.58 -16.08
CA ASN A 29 -19.39 3.37 -16.78
C ASN A 29 -20.80 2.80 -16.61
N VAL A 30 -20.94 1.47 -16.50
CA VAL A 30 -22.24 0.82 -16.23
C VAL A 30 -22.75 1.20 -14.84
N PHE A 31 -21.89 1.13 -13.82
CA PHE A 31 -22.24 1.49 -12.45
C PHE A 31 -22.49 2.99 -12.28
N ALA A 32 -21.65 3.84 -12.89
CA ALA A 32 -21.81 5.29 -12.88
C ALA A 32 -23.17 5.71 -13.46
N LYS A 33 -23.53 5.19 -14.64
CA LYS A 33 -24.84 5.46 -15.27
C LYS A 33 -26.00 5.00 -14.41
N LYS A 34 -25.87 3.83 -13.75
CA LYS A 34 -26.91 3.30 -12.88
C LYS A 34 -27.08 4.15 -11.62
N LEU A 35 -25.99 4.55 -10.96
CA LEU A 35 -26.01 5.44 -9.80
C LEU A 35 -26.58 6.81 -10.16
N ALA A 36 -26.07 7.44 -11.23
CA ALA A 36 -26.54 8.76 -11.67
C ALA A 36 -28.06 8.76 -11.90
N LYS A 37 -28.59 7.76 -12.62
CA LYS A 37 -30.04 7.63 -12.85
C LYS A 37 -30.84 7.46 -11.57
N ILE A 38 -30.31 6.76 -10.57
CA ILE A 38 -31.00 6.60 -9.29
C ILE A 38 -30.98 7.91 -8.50
N LEU A 39 -29.85 8.62 -8.52
CA LEU A 39 -29.65 9.86 -7.78
C LEU A 39 -30.44 11.05 -8.36
N GLU A 40 -31.01 10.93 -9.57
CA GLU A 40 -32.00 11.88 -10.11
C GLU A 40 -33.31 11.89 -9.29
N ILE A 41 -33.62 10.79 -8.58
CA ILE A 41 -34.78 10.69 -7.69
C ILE A 41 -34.38 11.23 -6.32
N ASP A 42 -35.24 12.04 -5.69
CA ASP A 42 -34.98 12.56 -4.36
C ASP A 42 -34.84 11.42 -3.33
N TRP A 43 -33.95 11.58 -2.35
CA TRP A 43 -33.66 10.54 -1.35
C TRP A 43 -34.91 10.12 -0.55
N SER A 44 -35.89 11.01 -0.39
CA SER A 44 -37.15 10.72 0.32
C SER A 44 -38.19 9.99 -0.53
N GLU A 45 -38.03 10.00 -1.85
CA GLU A 45 -38.95 9.37 -2.82
C GLU A 45 -38.45 8.00 -3.32
N ARG A 46 -37.23 7.61 -2.97
CA ARG A 46 -36.67 6.30 -3.36
C ARG A 46 -37.28 5.19 -2.52
N ASP A 47 -37.68 4.12 -3.20
CA ASP A 47 -38.07 2.89 -2.53
C ASP A 47 -36.86 2.15 -1.94
N GLU A 48 -37.13 1.24 -1.01
CA GLU A 48 -36.11 0.45 -0.31
C GLU A 48 -35.26 -0.37 -1.31
N ASP A 49 -35.89 -0.94 -2.34
CA ASP A 49 -35.20 -1.70 -3.38
C ASP A 49 -34.20 -0.85 -4.16
N THR A 50 -34.53 0.40 -4.48
CA THR A 50 -33.59 1.33 -5.12
C THR A 50 -32.45 1.71 -4.18
N GLY A 51 -32.72 1.91 -2.89
CA GLY A 51 -31.70 2.12 -1.88
C GLY A 51 -30.71 0.96 -1.78
N LEU A 52 -31.20 -0.28 -1.79
CA LEU A 52 -30.38 -1.49 -1.77
C LEU A 52 -29.49 -1.61 -3.03
N ILE A 53 -29.92 -1.10 -4.18
CA ILE A 53 -29.09 -1.07 -5.38
C ILE A 53 -27.89 -0.14 -5.18
N ILE A 54 -28.11 1.06 -4.61
CA ILE A 54 -27.01 1.98 -4.29
C ILE A 54 -26.02 1.30 -3.34
N GLU A 55 -26.52 0.75 -2.23
CA GLU A 55 -25.70 0.09 -1.21
C GLU A 55 -24.83 -1.02 -1.82
N ARG A 56 -25.41 -1.89 -2.65
CA ARG A 56 -24.70 -2.99 -3.33
C ARG A 56 -23.59 -2.48 -4.26
N ILE A 57 -23.83 -1.38 -4.97
CA ILE A 57 -22.82 -0.78 -5.84
C ILE A 57 -21.67 -0.19 -4.99
N LEU A 58 -21.98 0.51 -3.90
CA LEU A 58 -20.96 1.05 -3.00
C LEU A 58 -20.12 -0.06 -2.36
N ILE A 59 -20.76 -1.14 -1.89
CA ILE A 59 -20.07 -2.32 -1.35
C ILE A 59 -19.16 -2.96 -2.40
N LEU A 60 -19.60 -3.03 -3.66
CA LEU A 60 -18.76 -3.53 -4.75
C LEU A 60 -17.52 -2.64 -4.96
N ILE A 61 -17.70 -1.32 -5.06
CA ILE A 61 -16.58 -0.36 -5.20
C ILE A 61 -15.60 -0.54 -4.04
N ARG A 62 -16.11 -0.54 -2.80
CA ARG A 62 -15.33 -0.74 -1.58
C ARG A 62 -14.54 -2.04 -1.63
N ASN A 63 -15.18 -3.15 -1.98
CA ASN A 63 -14.56 -4.47 -2.04
C ASN A 63 -13.44 -4.53 -3.07
N VAL A 64 -13.66 -3.96 -4.27
CA VAL A 64 -12.64 -3.91 -5.33
C VAL A 64 -11.43 -3.08 -4.89
N LEU A 65 -11.66 -1.91 -4.28
CA LEU A 65 -10.57 -1.09 -3.76
C LEU A 65 -9.82 -1.81 -2.63
N HIS A 66 -10.53 -2.50 -1.74
CA HIS A 66 -9.95 -3.24 -0.63
C HIS A 66 -9.00 -4.37 -1.04
N VAL A 67 -9.24 -5.09 -2.17
CA VAL A 67 -8.36 -6.20 -2.59
C VAL A 67 -6.90 -5.74 -2.67
N PRO A 68 -5.96 -6.40 -1.96
CA PRO A 68 -4.55 -6.00 -1.96
C PRO A 68 -3.88 -6.37 -3.28
N ALA A 69 -2.87 -5.59 -3.68
CA ALA A 69 -2.05 -5.91 -4.84
C ALA A 69 -1.21 -7.18 -4.59
N ASP A 70 -0.94 -7.94 -5.65
CA ASP A 70 0.04 -9.03 -5.63
C ASP A 70 1.41 -8.47 -6.03
N LEU A 71 2.25 -8.18 -5.03
CA LEU A 71 3.57 -7.57 -5.24
C LEU A 71 4.50 -8.42 -6.11
N ASP A 72 4.41 -9.75 -6.01
CA ASP A 72 5.27 -10.68 -6.75
C ASP A 72 4.92 -10.71 -8.25
N ARG A 73 3.64 -10.50 -8.56
CA ARG A 73 3.10 -10.45 -9.92
C ARG A 73 3.21 -9.06 -10.53
N GLU A 74 3.03 -8.00 -9.75
CA GLU A 74 2.98 -6.63 -10.24
C GLU A 74 4.31 -6.19 -10.84
N ARG A 75 5.45 -6.44 -10.19
CA ARG A 75 6.83 -6.17 -10.68
C ARG A 75 7.02 -4.80 -11.37
N ARG A 76 6.23 -3.80 -11.02
CA ARG A 76 6.31 -2.45 -11.59
C ARG A 76 7.19 -1.56 -10.71
N PRO A 77 8.06 -0.72 -11.30
CA PRO A 77 8.85 0.24 -10.55
C PRO A 77 7.96 1.31 -9.89
N GLU A 78 8.51 2.04 -8.92
CA GLU A 78 7.85 3.22 -8.34
C GLU A 78 7.56 4.28 -9.42
N ASN A 79 6.48 5.05 -9.27
CA ASN A 79 5.89 5.97 -10.26
C ASN A 79 5.19 5.35 -11.48
N ASP A 80 5.24 4.03 -11.68
CA ASP A 80 4.39 3.36 -12.68
C ASP A 80 3.02 3.02 -12.08
N ALA A 81 1.97 3.02 -12.92
CA ALA A 81 0.60 2.78 -12.48
C ALA A 81 0.45 1.35 -11.95
N SER A 82 0.21 1.22 -10.65
CA SER A 82 -0.18 -0.05 -10.01
C SER A 82 -1.52 -0.57 -10.54
N VAL A 83 -1.87 -1.81 -10.20
CA VAL A 83 -3.24 -2.34 -10.47
C VAL A 83 -4.28 -1.50 -9.71
N HIS A 84 -3.95 -1.05 -8.51
CA HIS A 84 -4.82 -0.17 -7.74
C HIS A 84 -5.00 1.19 -8.43
N ASP A 85 -3.90 1.81 -8.83
CA ASP A 85 -3.84 3.04 -9.63
C ASP A 85 -4.68 2.97 -10.92
N GLN A 86 -4.65 1.84 -11.63
CA GLN A 86 -5.48 1.62 -12.81
C GLN A 86 -6.97 1.60 -12.47
N VAL A 87 -7.35 1.01 -11.33
CA VAL A 87 -8.74 1.07 -10.83
C VAL A 87 -9.10 2.51 -10.46
N LEU A 88 -8.22 3.25 -9.77
CA LEU A 88 -8.45 4.66 -9.43
C LEU A 88 -8.65 5.51 -10.68
N TRP A 89 -7.81 5.32 -11.69
CA TRP A 89 -7.94 5.96 -12.99
C TRP A 89 -9.29 5.65 -13.64
N ALA A 90 -9.70 4.39 -13.63
CA ALA A 90 -10.96 3.98 -14.24
C ALA A 90 -12.20 4.53 -13.49
N LEU A 91 -12.14 4.58 -12.16
CA LEU A 91 -13.17 5.24 -11.34
C LEU A 91 -13.27 6.74 -11.66
N ASN A 92 -12.13 7.42 -11.75
CA ASN A 92 -12.07 8.84 -12.11
C ASN A 92 -12.66 9.10 -13.50
N GLN A 93 -12.21 8.36 -14.52
CA GLN A 93 -12.69 8.52 -15.90
C GLN A 93 -14.18 8.19 -16.08
N SER A 94 -14.73 7.33 -15.24
CA SER A 94 -16.16 7.00 -15.28
C SER A 94 -17.07 8.00 -14.58
N GLY A 95 -16.51 8.99 -13.86
CA GLY A 95 -17.27 9.97 -13.07
C GLY A 95 -17.79 9.43 -11.73
N ILE A 96 -17.39 8.22 -11.32
CA ILE A 96 -17.81 7.65 -10.02
C ILE A 96 -17.27 8.48 -8.87
N LEU A 97 -16.07 9.07 -8.98
CA LEU A 97 -15.50 9.87 -7.89
C LEU A 97 -16.36 11.11 -7.59
N ASP A 98 -16.87 11.77 -8.62
CA ASP A 98 -17.78 12.92 -8.48
C ASP A 98 -19.10 12.50 -7.83
N ILE A 99 -19.62 11.31 -8.18
CA ILE A 99 -20.80 10.74 -7.54
C ILE A 99 -20.54 10.46 -6.05
N ILE A 100 -19.38 9.90 -5.71
CA ILE A 100 -19.00 9.64 -4.31
C ILE A 100 -18.88 10.95 -3.52
N LEU A 101 -18.29 12.00 -4.12
CA LEU A 101 -18.24 13.33 -3.51
C LEU A 101 -19.64 13.90 -3.29
N TYR A 102 -20.51 13.83 -4.30
CA TYR A 102 -21.90 14.26 -4.16
C TYR A 102 -22.62 13.51 -3.02
N MET A 103 -22.49 12.18 -2.98
CA MET A 103 -23.11 11.34 -1.94
C MET A 103 -22.49 11.53 -0.56
N SER A 104 -21.27 12.07 -0.46
CA SER A 104 -20.68 12.40 0.84
C SER A 104 -21.33 13.62 1.51
N SER A 105 -22.16 14.37 0.76
CA SER A 105 -22.94 15.50 1.26
C SER A 105 -24.12 15.07 2.16
N GLU A 106 -24.82 16.04 2.72
CA GLU A 106 -25.80 15.80 3.79
C GLU A 106 -27.04 14.98 3.41
N ASN A 107 -27.37 14.87 2.12
CA ASN A 107 -28.63 14.25 1.66
C ASN A 107 -28.56 12.72 1.57
N GLU A 108 -27.37 12.11 1.68
CA GLU A 108 -27.14 10.67 1.49
C GLU A 108 -26.50 10.02 2.73
N LYS A 109 -26.77 10.57 3.92
CA LYS A 109 -26.18 10.16 5.22
C LYS A 109 -26.32 8.68 5.53
N GLN A 110 -27.28 7.96 4.94
CA GLN A 110 -27.43 6.51 5.14
C GLN A 110 -26.24 5.69 4.62
N TYR A 111 -25.48 6.21 3.64
CA TYR A 111 -24.35 5.51 3.02
C TYR A 111 -22.98 5.94 3.58
N PHE A 112 -22.96 6.77 4.62
CA PHE A 112 -21.77 7.41 5.17
C PHE A 112 -20.59 6.45 5.45
N MET A 113 -20.84 5.26 6.02
CA MET A 113 -19.77 4.30 6.30
C MET A 113 -19.17 3.73 5.03
N HIS A 114 -19.99 3.36 4.04
CA HIS A 114 -19.49 2.87 2.76
C HIS A 114 -18.65 3.93 2.05
N ILE A 115 -19.09 5.19 2.10
CA ILE A 115 -18.36 6.33 1.53
C ILE A 115 -17.02 6.51 2.24
N LEU A 116 -17.00 6.49 3.58
CA LEU A 116 -15.76 6.62 4.35
C LEU A 116 -14.79 5.48 4.04
N GLU A 117 -15.26 4.24 4.02
CA GLU A 117 -14.45 3.07 3.64
C GLU A 117 -13.89 3.20 2.22
N ILE A 118 -14.71 3.63 1.25
CA ILE A 118 -14.26 3.89 -0.12
C ILE A 118 -13.15 4.93 -0.13
N ILE A 119 -13.35 6.09 0.52
CA ILE A 119 -12.35 7.16 0.60
C ILE A 119 -11.04 6.66 1.21
N THR A 120 -11.12 5.92 2.33
CA THR A 120 -9.91 5.34 2.93
C THR A 120 -9.19 4.39 1.99
N HIS A 121 -9.92 3.58 1.22
CA HIS A 121 -9.33 2.65 0.27
C HIS A 121 -8.85 3.33 -1.02
N LEU A 122 -9.43 4.45 -1.43
CA LEU A 122 -8.91 5.29 -2.53
C LEU A 122 -7.53 5.85 -2.19
N LEU A 123 -7.32 6.21 -0.93
CA LEU A 123 -6.15 6.96 -0.46
C LEU A 123 -5.14 6.10 0.33
N ARG A 124 -5.39 4.79 0.48
CA ARG A 124 -4.60 3.88 1.34
C ARG A 124 -3.12 3.76 0.96
N GLU A 125 -2.78 3.96 -0.32
CA GLU A 125 -1.40 3.86 -0.84
C GLU A 125 -0.72 5.25 -0.90
N GLN A 126 -1.42 6.33 -0.53
CA GLN A 126 -0.92 7.69 -0.62
C GLN A 126 -0.30 8.18 0.69
N ASN A 127 0.74 9.00 0.55
CA ASN A 127 1.25 9.82 1.64
C ASN A 127 0.62 11.23 1.55
N PRO A 128 -0.07 11.73 2.59
CA PRO A 128 -0.84 12.97 2.51
C PRO A 128 0.04 14.20 2.23
N SER A 129 1.23 14.28 2.84
CA SER A 129 2.16 15.39 2.59
C SER A 129 2.65 15.39 1.13
N SER A 130 3.04 14.22 0.62
CA SER A 130 3.47 14.10 -0.78
C SER A 130 2.33 14.35 -1.78
N LEU A 131 1.09 14.03 -1.40
CA LEU A 131 -0.09 14.24 -2.23
C LEU A 131 -0.45 15.74 -2.29
N ALA A 132 -0.41 16.44 -1.15
CA ALA A 132 -0.66 17.87 -1.07
C ALA A 132 0.32 18.71 -1.92
N ASP A 133 1.58 18.27 -2.00
CA ASP A 133 2.62 18.92 -2.81
C ASP A 133 2.51 18.66 -4.31
N ALA A 134 1.64 17.74 -4.76
CA ALA A 134 1.44 17.47 -6.18
C ALA A 134 0.87 18.72 -6.89
N ALA A 135 1.63 19.32 -7.80
CA ALA A 135 1.22 20.50 -8.55
C ALA A 135 1.05 20.17 -10.03
N LEU A 136 0.18 20.90 -10.75
CA LEU A 136 -0.14 20.70 -12.17
C LEU A 136 1.10 20.69 -13.08
N GLN A 137 2.12 21.47 -12.71
CA GLN A 137 3.44 21.39 -13.30
C GLN A 137 4.41 20.76 -12.31
N ARG A 138 5.12 19.71 -12.75
CA ARG A 138 6.26 19.17 -12.00
C ARG A 138 7.27 20.30 -11.84
N SER A 139 7.56 20.70 -10.61
CA SER A 139 8.53 21.77 -10.38
C SER A 139 9.90 21.35 -10.89
N VAL A 140 10.69 22.30 -11.38
CA VAL A 140 12.09 22.06 -11.76
C VAL A 140 12.83 21.44 -10.56
N ASP A 141 12.50 21.86 -9.35
CA ASP A 141 13.04 21.34 -8.10
C ASP A 141 12.64 19.88 -7.83
N GLU A 142 11.39 19.48 -8.09
CA GLU A 142 10.96 18.07 -7.99
C GLU A 142 11.74 17.21 -8.98
N LYS A 143 11.88 17.67 -10.23
CA LYS A 143 12.64 16.93 -11.24
C LYS A 143 14.12 16.78 -10.84
N LEU A 144 14.74 17.86 -10.36
CA LEU A 144 16.13 17.83 -9.90
C LEU A 144 16.30 16.92 -8.67
N ARG A 145 15.37 16.95 -7.72
CA ARG A 145 15.37 16.06 -6.55
C ARG A 145 15.23 14.60 -6.96
N ASP A 146 14.29 14.27 -7.84
CA ASP A 146 14.09 12.91 -8.35
C ASP A 146 15.35 12.41 -9.09
N GLU A 147 15.99 13.26 -9.90
CA GLU A 147 17.25 12.93 -10.57
C GLU A 147 18.40 12.70 -9.58
N GLN A 148 18.52 13.55 -8.54
CA GLN A 148 19.52 13.40 -7.48
C GLN A 148 19.29 12.13 -6.65
N GLU A 149 18.04 11.82 -6.32
CA GLU A 149 17.66 10.61 -5.59
C GLU A 149 18.01 9.35 -6.41
N LEU A 150 17.64 9.32 -7.69
CA LEU A 150 18.02 8.23 -8.60
C LEU A 150 19.54 8.05 -8.71
N LEU A 151 20.30 9.14 -8.78
CA LEU A 151 21.76 9.09 -8.77
C LEU A 151 22.30 8.55 -7.44
N SER A 152 21.74 8.98 -6.32
CA SER A 152 22.14 8.52 -4.99
C SER A 152 21.89 7.01 -4.80
N ILE A 153 20.72 6.51 -5.25
CA ILE A 153 20.36 5.09 -5.22
C ILE A 153 21.32 4.29 -6.11
N ARG A 154 21.59 4.77 -7.34
CA ARG A 154 22.55 4.13 -8.25
C ARG A 154 23.95 4.05 -7.66
N LEU A 155 24.42 5.12 -7.02
CA LEU A 155 25.73 5.14 -6.36
C LEU A 155 25.76 4.19 -5.16
N ALA A 156 24.71 4.16 -4.34
CA ALA A 156 24.57 3.23 -3.22
C ALA A 156 24.55 1.77 -3.70
N GLU A 157 23.80 1.45 -4.76
CA GLU A 157 23.77 0.12 -5.36
C GLU A 157 25.15 -0.28 -5.89
N ASN A 158 25.83 0.62 -6.60
CA ASN A 158 27.15 0.35 -7.15
C ASN A 158 28.20 0.16 -6.03
N THR A 159 28.17 0.99 -4.99
CA THR A 159 29.05 0.82 -3.82
C THR A 159 28.76 -0.49 -3.08
N GLN A 160 27.51 -0.89 -2.92
CA GLN A 160 27.13 -2.18 -2.35
C GLN A 160 27.61 -3.34 -3.24
N ARG A 161 27.45 -3.24 -4.56
CA ARG A 161 27.93 -4.23 -5.52
C ARG A 161 29.45 -4.38 -5.44
N LEU A 162 30.18 -3.26 -5.44
CA LEU A 162 31.63 -3.23 -5.29
C LEU A 162 32.06 -3.79 -3.94
N ASN A 163 31.37 -3.46 -2.85
CA ASN A 163 31.65 -4.00 -1.52
C ASN A 163 31.38 -5.52 -1.46
N LYS A 164 30.29 -6.01 -2.07
CA LYS A 164 30.03 -7.46 -2.18
C LYS A 164 31.12 -8.16 -3.00
N ILE A 165 31.55 -7.57 -4.11
CA ILE A 165 32.66 -8.10 -4.92
C ILE A 165 33.93 -8.11 -4.06
N LYS A 166 34.29 -7.01 -3.39
CA LYS A 166 35.49 -6.95 -2.53
C LYS A 166 35.44 -7.92 -1.34
N GLN A 167 34.26 -8.15 -0.76
CA GLN A 167 34.10 -9.01 0.42
C GLN A 167 34.00 -10.50 0.08
N TYR A 168 33.31 -10.85 -1.01
CA TYR A 168 32.95 -12.23 -1.31
C TYR A 168 33.57 -12.76 -2.61
N SER A 169 34.00 -11.89 -3.53
CA SER A 169 34.77 -12.29 -4.70
C SER A 169 36.25 -12.30 -4.33
N ALA A 170 36.73 -13.47 -3.90
CA ALA A 170 38.16 -13.71 -3.85
C ALA A 170 38.74 -13.59 -5.27
N THR A 171 39.95 -13.05 -5.41
CA THR A 171 40.71 -13.05 -6.68
C THR A 171 40.98 -14.48 -7.20
N ARG A 172 40.71 -15.50 -6.37
CA ARG A 172 40.95 -16.92 -6.63
C ARG A 172 39.68 -17.73 -6.39
N HIS A 173 39.59 -18.90 -6.99
CA HIS A 173 38.40 -19.76 -6.91
C HIS A 173 38.10 -20.19 -5.46
N SER A 174 36.84 -20.54 -5.19
CA SER A 174 36.35 -20.93 -3.85
C SER A 174 37.13 -22.05 -3.16
N ARG A 175 37.77 -22.94 -3.93
CA ARG A 175 38.61 -24.04 -3.42
C ARG A 175 40.05 -23.64 -3.05
N PHE A 176 40.46 -22.39 -3.30
CA PHE A 176 41.78 -21.88 -2.92
C PHE A 176 41.66 -21.25 -1.53
N GLY A 177 41.52 -22.08 -0.50
CA GLY A 177 41.44 -21.66 0.89
C GLY A 177 42.83 -21.68 1.51
N GLY A 178 43.41 -20.51 1.78
CA GLY A 178 44.55 -20.41 2.67
C GLY A 178 44.15 -20.80 4.10
N THR A 179 45.07 -21.41 4.84
CA THR A 179 44.88 -21.71 6.27
C THR A 179 45.58 -20.64 7.08
N TYR A 180 44.85 -19.98 7.97
CA TYR A 180 45.35 -18.91 8.84
C TYR A 180 45.31 -19.38 10.29
N VAL A 181 46.28 -18.95 11.08
CA VAL A 181 46.30 -19.17 12.53
C VAL A 181 46.03 -17.84 13.22
N VAL A 182 45.03 -17.82 14.10
CA VAL A 182 44.68 -16.62 14.86
C VAL A 182 45.44 -16.62 16.18
N GLN A 183 46.49 -15.82 16.25
CA GLN A 183 47.32 -15.68 17.44
C GLN A 183 46.53 -15.11 18.61
N ASN A 184 46.89 -15.52 19.84
CA ASN A 184 46.26 -15.08 21.09
C ASN A 184 44.78 -15.47 21.26
N MET A 185 44.28 -16.42 20.46
CA MET A 185 43.01 -17.09 20.72
C MET A 185 43.19 -18.59 20.72
N LYS A 186 42.87 -19.23 21.85
CA LYS A 186 42.95 -20.68 22.02
C LYS A 186 41.67 -21.36 21.58
N SER A 187 41.83 -22.47 20.89
CA SER A 187 40.79 -23.44 20.55
C SER A 187 40.41 -24.27 21.79
N ILE A 188 39.42 -25.14 21.63
CA ILE A 188 38.97 -26.10 22.65
C ILE A 188 40.12 -27.01 23.12
N SER A 189 41.12 -27.24 22.25
CA SER A 189 42.27 -28.12 22.51
C SER A 189 43.54 -27.38 22.95
N ASP A 190 43.43 -26.19 23.57
CA ASP A 190 44.53 -25.33 24.04
C ASP A 190 45.49 -24.76 22.96
N ASN A 191 45.43 -25.29 21.73
CA ASN A 191 46.15 -24.81 20.56
C ASN A 191 45.50 -23.55 19.97
N GLU A 192 46.27 -22.75 19.21
CA GLU A 192 45.73 -21.57 18.52
C GLU A 192 44.62 -21.94 17.51
N ILE A 193 43.66 -21.03 17.33
CA ILE A 193 42.52 -21.25 16.44
C ILE A 193 42.95 -21.19 14.97
N ILE A 194 42.56 -22.21 14.21
CA ILE A 194 42.80 -22.30 12.77
C ILE A 194 41.55 -21.79 12.02
N CYS A 195 41.74 -20.84 11.10
CA CYS A 195 40.69 -20.34 10.22
C CYS A 195 40.99 -20.69 8.76
N LEU A 196 40.01 -21.30 8.08
CA LEU A 196 40.11 -21.71 6.68
C LEU A 196 39.63 -20.63 5.68
N LYS A 197 39.35 -19.42 6.19
CA LYS A 197 38.90 -18.27 5.38
C LYS A 197 39.75 -17.05 5.72
N PRO A 198 40.09 -16.20 4.74
CA PRO A 198 40.76 -14.94 5.03
C PRO A 198 39.84 -14.05 5.89
N LEU A 199 40.32 -13.68 7.07
CA LEU A 199 39.61 -12.79 7.99
C LEU A 199 40.13 -11.36 7.80
N ASN A 200 39.34 -10.52 7.11
CA ASN A 200 39.69 -9.10 6.97
C ASN A 200 39.54 -8.32 8.29
N LYS A 201 38.72 -8.83 9.22
CA LYS A 201 38.51 -8.29 10.57
C LYS A 201 38.27 -9.43 11.56
N ILE A 202 38.82 -9.34 12.76
CA ILE A 202 38.64 -10.32 13.84
C ILE A 202 37.16 -10.41 14.26
N SER A 203 36.40 -9.31 14.16
CA SER A 203 34.96 -9.27 14.43
C SER A 203 34.11 -10.20 13.54
N ASN A 204 34.65 -10.63 12.39
CA ASN A 204 33.96 -11.52 11.46
C ASN A 204 34.21 -13.01 11.78
N LEU A 205 35.02 -13.29 12.80
CA LEU A 205 35.24 -14.63 13.32
C LEU A 205 34.00 -15.07 14.11
N ASP A 206 33.08 -15.75 13.43
CA ASP A 206 31.87 -16.29 14.04
C ASP A 206 32.02 -17.78 14.34
N PHE A 207 31.93 -18.13 15.62
CA PHE A 207 31.98 -19.51 16.11
C PHE A 207 30.59 -20.13 16.26
N ASN A 208 29.51 -19.38 15.99
CA ASN A 208 28.15 -19.87 16.16
C ASN A 208 27.73 -20.91 15.12
N GLY A 209 28.58 -21.24 14.14
CA GLY A 209 28.45 -22.38 13.25
C GLY A 209 27.03 -22.59 12.74
N SER A 210 26.63 -21.89 11.66
CA SER A 210 25.30 -21.96 11.02
C SER A 210 24.07 -21.75 11.92
N LYS A 211 24.22 -21.55 13.24
CA LYS A 211 23.13 -21.19 14.13
C LYS A 211 22.77 -19.73 13.87
N LYS A 212 21.49 -19.49 13.62
CA LYS A 212 20.96 -18.15 13.33
C LYS A 212 21.25 -17.24 14.53
N SER A 213 22.12 -16.26 14.35
CA SER A 213 22.52 -15.30 15.40
C SER A 213 21.40 -14.38 15.87
N LYS A 214 20.29 -14.30 15.13
CA LYS A 214 19.17 -13.41 15.46
C LYS A 214 18.08 -14.19 16.20
N LEU A 215 17.84 -13.80 17.46
CA LEU A 215 16.63 -14.15 18.19
C LEU A 215 15.42 -13.66 17.39
N VAL A 216 14.66 -14.60 16.83
CA VAL A 216 13.48 -14.30 16.04
C VAL A 216 12.36 -13.91 16.99
N LYS A 217 11.85 -12.67 16.91
CA LYS A 217 10.67 -12.24 17.69
C LYS A 217 9.52 -13.24 17.45
N PRO A 218 8.86 -13.72 18.52
CA PRO A 218 7.76 -14.67 18.41
C PRO A 218 6.62 -14.04 17.61
N LYS A 219 5.92 -14.86 16.80
CA LYS A 219 4.97 -14.37 15.77
C LYS A 219 3.87 -13.47 16.32
N ASN A 220 3.41 -13.71 17.54
CA ASN A 220 2.38 -12.92 18.24
C ASN A 220 2.86 -11.56 18.77
N ARG A 221 4.18 -11.31 18.82
CA ARG A 221 4.79 -10.04 19.24
C ARG A 221 5.44 -9.29 18.09
N ARG A 222 5.23 -9.76 16.85
CA ARG A 222 5.62 -8.99 15.68
C ARG A 222 4.55 -7.92 15.48
N PRO A 223 4.94 -6.69 15.13
CA PRO A 223 3.97 -5.74 14.62
C PRO A 223 3.24 -6.40 13.45
N VAL A 224 1.93 -6.17 13.35
CA VAL A 224 1.21 -6.48 12.12
C VAL A 224 1.84 -5.61 11.06
N GLU A 225 2.69 -6.21 10.22
CA GLU A 225 3.15 -5.59 8.99
C GLU A 225 1.91 -5.52 8.10
N SER A 226 1.07 -4.50 8.32
CA SER A 226 0.14 -4.05 7.30
C SER A 226 1.02 -3.74 6.10
N GLY A 227 0.90 -4.51 5.03
CA GLY A 227 1.66 -4.34 3.78
C GLY A 227 1.32 -3.05 3.04
N ILE A 228 1.05 -1.97 3.79
CA ILE A 228 0.99 -0.59 3.32
C ILE A 228 2.44 -0.25 2.95
N LEU A 229 2.83 -0.66 1.75
CA LEU A 229 3.92 0.02 1.07
C LEU A 229 3.37 1.37 0.67
N GLU A 230 3.88 2.42 1.31
CA GLU A 230 3.79 3.77 0.74
C GLU A 230 4.38 3.67 -0.67
N ARG A 231 3.52 3.76 -1.69
CA ARG A 231 3.92 3.70 -3.09
C ARG A 231 3.63 5.06 -3.70
N ARG A 232 4.62 5.66 -4.35
CA ARG A 232 4.38 6.87 -5.14
C ARG A 232 3.63 6.50 -6.41
N SER A 233 2.34 6.79 -6.44
CA SER A 233 1.48 6.62 -7.62
C SER A 233 1.92 7.50 -8.78
N ALA A 234 1.49 7.12 -9.99
CA ALA A 234 1.72 7.92 -11.19
C ALA A 234 1.23 9.38 -11.00
N PHE A 235 1.93 10.34 -11.59
CA PHE A 235 1.68 11.77 -11.36
C PHE A 235 0.23 12.21 -11.66
N ALA A 236 -0.35 11.72 -12.76
CA ALA A 236 -1.73 12.04 -13.11
C ALA A 236 -2.74 11.56 -12.05
N ILE A 237 -2.43 10.47 -11.35
CA ILE A 237 -3.27 9.91 -10.29
C ILE A 237 -3.20 10.78 -9.05
N ARG A 238 -1.99 11.17 -8.66
CA ARG A 238 -1.80 12.11 -7.54
C ARG A 238 -2.51 13.44 -7.77
N LEU A 239 -2.56 13.92 -9.02
CA LEU A 239 -3.22 15.17 -9.35
C LEU A 239 -4.73 15.11 -9.09
N PHE A 240 -5.45 14.12 -9.64
CA PHE A 240 -6.89 14.03 -9.41
C PHE A 240 -7.23 13.59 -7.98
N LEU A 241 -6.40 12.76 -7.33
CA LEU A 241 -6.61 12.42 -5.92
C LEU A 241 -6.46 13.65 -5.01
N LYS A 242 -5.52 14.56 -5.33
CA LYS A 242 -5.39 15.83 -4.63
C LYS A 242 -6.64 16.70 -4.84
N GLU A 243 -7.11 16.83 -6.08
CA GLU A 243 -8.33 17.59 -6.40
C GLU A 243 -9.54 17.02 -5.64
N PHE A 244 -9.73 15.70 -5.68
CA PHE A 244 -10.73 14.99 -4.90
C PHE A 244 -10.64 15.31 -3.39
N CYS A 245 -9.42 15.29 -2.81
CA CYS A 245 -9.23 15.62 -1.39
C CYS A 245 -9.61 17.07 -1.08
N ILE A 246 -9.27 18.02 -1.96
CA ILE A 246 -9.62 19.44 -1.79
C ILE A 246 -11.14 19.61 -1.82
N GLU A 247 -11.82 19.00 -2.79
CA GLU A 247 -13.28 19.06 -2.89
C GLU A 247 -13.96 18.40 -1.69
N PHE A 248 -13.47 17.25 -1.25
CA PHE A 248 -13.96 16.55 -0.07
C PHE A 248 -13.81 17.38 1.20
N LEU A 249 -12.63 17.97 1.43
CA LEU A 249 -12.35 18.84 2.58
C LEU A 249 -13.27 20.07 2.62
N ASN A 250 -13.50 20.68 1.46
CA ASN A 250 -14.32 21.88 1.35
C ASN A 250 -15.82 21.59 1.44
N GLY A 251 -16.27 20.45 0.91
CA GLY A 251 -17.69 20.16 0.72
C GLY A 251 -18.33 19.30 1.80
N SER A 252 -17.65 18.25 2.27
CA SER A 252 -18.32 17.15 2.98
C SER A 252 -17.56 16.53 4.14
N TYR A 253 -16.26 16.81 4.29
CA TYR A 253 -15.45 16.24 5.38
C TYR A 253 -16.07 16.53 6.77
N ASN A 254 -16.38 17.79 7.06
CA ASN A 254 -16.91 18.16 8.37
C ASN A 254 -18.28 17.51 8.67
N PRO A 255 -19.30 17.63 7.78
CA PRO A 255 -20.58 16.95 7.99
C PRO A 255 -20.45 15.43 8.11
N LEU A 256 -19.67 14.80 7.22
CA LEU A 256 -19.49 13.34 7.20
C LEU A 256 -18.83 12.86 8.49
N MET A 257 -17.70 13.47 8.88
CA MET A 257 -16.94 13.04 10.05
C MET A 257 -17.66 13.34 11.37
N HIS A 258 -18.43 14.42 11.43
CA HIS A 258 -19.31 14.68 12.58
C HIS A 258 -20.35 13.57 12.73
N TYR A 259 -21.01 13.20 11.63
CA TYR A 259 -22.03 12.16 11.64
C TYR A 259 -21.44 10.77 11.97
N VAL A 260 -20.31 10.40 11.36
CA VAL A 260 -19.60 9.15 11.69
C VAL A 260 -19.27 9.09 13.18
N LYS A 261 -18.74 10.17 13.74
CA LYS A 261 -18.41 10.25 15.18
C LYS A 261 -19.64 10.04 16.05
N ASP A 262 -20.75 10.71 15.74
CA ASP A 262 -22.00 10.58 16.50
C ASP A 262 -22.52 9.14 16.49
N VAL A 263 -22.43 8.45 15.35
CA VAL A 263 -22.86 7.04 15.22
C VAL A 263 -21.93 6.09 15.98
N LEU A 264 -20.62 6.30 15.90
CA LEU A 264 -19.63 5.51 16.64
C LEU A 264 -19.82 5.64 18.16
N VAL A 265 -20.01 6.86 18.67
CA VAL A 265 -20.25 7.10 20.10
C VAL A 265 -21.53 6.43 20.59
N ARG A 266 -22.55 6.33 19.74
CA ARG A 266 -23.82 5.67 20.07
C ARG A 266 -23.77 4.14 19.99
N ASN A 267 -22.61 3.53 19.67
CA ASN A 267 -22.44 2.09 19.47
C ASN A 267 -23.43 1.48 18.45
N ILE A 268 -23.85 2.27 17.45
CA ILE A 268 -24.70 1.78 16.36
C ILE A 268 -23.84 1.18 15.23
N ALA A 269 -22.55 1.50 15.21
CA ALA A 269 -21.59 1.03 14.20
C ALA A 269 -21.15 -0.43 14.40
N GLN A 270 -20.61 -1.04 13.35
CA GLN A 270 -20.08 -2.40 13.37
C GLN A 270 -18.67 -2.42 14.00
N GLN A 271 -18.21 -3.61 14.40
CA GLN A 271 -16.88 -3.78 14.99
C GLN A 271 -15.79 -3.44 13.94
N ASN A 272 -14.83 -2.58 14.33
CA ASN A 272 -13.69 -2.07 13.55
C ASN A 272 -13.95 -0.83 12.67
N ASP A 273 -15.18 -0.32 12.61
CA ASP A 273 -15.54 0.90 11.87
C ASP A 273 -14.76 2.13 12.36
N GLU A 274 -14.36 2.14 13.63
CA GLU A 274 -13.53 3.17 14.24
C GLU A 274 -12.14 3.30 13.59
N SER A 275 -11.65 2.21 12.98
CA SER A 275 -10.34 2.22 12.32
C SER A 275 -10.34 3.14 11.09
N TYR A 276 -11.43 3.13 10.32
CA TYR A 276 -11.59 3.99 9.15
C TYR A 276 -11.74 5.46 9.54
N TYR A 277 -12.49 5.74 10.61
CA TYR A 277 -12.63 7.08 11.16
C TYR A 277 -11.28 7.65 11.63
N LEU A 278 -10.53 6.89 12.44
CA LEU A 278 -9.23 7.31 12.96
C LEU A 278 -8.19 7.45 11.84
N TRP A 279 -8.25 6.58 10.82
CA TRP A 279 -7.40 6.70 9.65
C TRP A 279 -7.69 8.00 8.88
N ALA A 280 -8.96 8.31 8.64
CA ALA A 280 -9.36 9.52 7.92
C ALA A 280 -8.95 10.78 8.68
N VAL A 281 -9.15 10.84 9.99
CA VAL A 281 -8.69 11.97 10.84
C VAL A 281 -7.17 12.16 10.80
N LYS A 282 -6.40 11.08 10.61
CA LYS A 282 -4.94 11.16 10.50
C LYS A 282 -4.50 11.60 9.09
N PHE A 283 -5.24 11.20 8.06
CA PHE A 283 -4.88 11.45 6.67
C PHE A 283 -5.23 12.87 6.21
N PHE A 284 -6.45 13.32 6.51
CA PHE A 284 -6.99 14.64 6.16
C PHE A 284 -6.64 15.70 7.22
#